data_AF-A0A0R0KNP5-F1
#
_entry.id   AF-A0A0R0KNP5-F1
#
_cell.length_a   1.000
_cell.length_b   1.000
_cell.length_c   1.000
_cell.angle_alpha   90.00
_cell.angle_beta   90.00
_cell.angle_gamma   90.00
#
_symmetry.space_group_name_H-M   'P 1'
#
loop_
_entity.id
_entity.type
_entity.pdbx_description
1 polymer ?
#
loop_
_entity_poly.entity_id
_entity_poly.type
_entity_poly.pdbx_seq_one_letter_code
_entity_poly.pdbx_strand_id
1 'polypeptide(L)'
;MELLPYDCFAHILSFTSTQDVCRSSLVSSIVQSMADSDAVWEKFLPLNHQEIVSRLVPPSLLCSSKKELFVKLCKPRPIDDGNKMLSIEKTTGKICYLLSARQLSITWGNSSMYWSWKPIKGPRSRQRQKNLFIAFSNHRTVVVEKGAESNAEGVGIR
;
A
#
# COMPACT_ATOMS: atom_id res chain seq x y z
N MET A 1 -3.61 -15.22 -32.38
CA MET A 1 -2.88 -15.37 -31.10
C MET A 1 -3.31 -16.67 -30.41
N GLU A 2 -3.14 -17.82 -31.08
CA GLU A 2 -3.84 -19.07 -30.72
C GLU A 2 -2.92 -20.26 -30.37
N LEU A 3 -1.81 -20.06 -29.65
CA LEU A 3 -0.82 -21.15 -29.48
C LEU A 3 -0.32 -21.42 -28.07
N LEU A 4 -0.73 -20.66 -27.05
CA LEU A 4 -0.34 -20.97 -25.68
C LEU A 4 -1.56 -21.38 -24.86
N PRO A 5 -1.52 -22.55 -24.19
CA PRO A 5 -2.52 -22.93 -23.21
C PRO A 5 -2.72 -21.82 -22.17
N TYR A 6 -3.95 -21.69 -21.66
CA TYR A 6 -4.34 -20.70 -20.65
C TYR A 6 -3.34 -20.61 -19.49
N ASP A 7 -2.93 -21.77 -18.99
CA ASP A 7 -2.02 -21.89 -17.86
C ASP A 7 -0.61 -21.41 -18.20
N CYS A 8 -0.12 -21.65 -19.42
CA CYS A 8 1.20 -21.21 -19.85
C CYS A 8 1.29 -19.68 -19.88
N PHE A 9 0.27 -19.01 -20.43
CA PHE A 9 0.25 -17.56 -20.51
C PHE A 9 0.09 -16.91 -19.13
N ALA A 10 -0.82 -17.42 -18.30
CA ALA A 10 -0.96 -16.99 -16.91
C ALA A 10 0.35 -17.19 -16.12
N HIS A 11 1.03 -18.32 -16.31
CA HIS A 11 2.32 -18.56 -15.69
C HIS A 11 3.37 -17.53 -16.13
N ILE A 12 3.49 -17.22 -17.43
CA ILE A 12 4.39 -16.16 -17.94
C ILE A 12 4.08 -14.82 -17.29
N LEU A 13 2.80 -14.42 -17.27
CA LEU A 13 2.37 -13.16 -16.65
C LEU A 13 2.67 -13.08 -15.15
N SER A 14 2.71 -14.20 -14.45
CA SER A 14 3.03 -14.24 -13.02
C SER A 14 4.50 -13.84 -12.71
N PHE A 15 5.37 -13.83 -13.73
CA PHE A 15 6.77 -13.38 -13.62
C PHE A 15 7.01 -11.98 -14.20
N THR A 16 6.00 -11.33 -14.80
CA THR A 16 6.14 -9.96 -15.32
C THR A 16 5.85 -8.92 -14.25
N SER A 17 6.01 -7.63 -14.57
CA SER A 17 5.57 -6.58 -13.64
C SER A 17 4.05 -6.41 -13.67
N THR A 18 3.46 -5.91 -12.59
CA THR A 18 2.02 -5.61 -12.54
C THR A 18 1.59 -4.66 -13.67
N GLN A 19 2.47 -3.74 -14.07
CA GLN A 19 2.21 -2.81 -15.18
C GLN A 19 2.13 -3.55 -16.52
N ASP A 20 3.00 -4.54 -16.72
CA ASP A 20 3.02 -5.34 -17.93
C ASP A 20 1.78 -6.25 -17.99
N VAL A 21 1.38 -6.86 -16.86
CA VAL A 21 0.11 -7.60 -16.78
C VAL A 21 -1.08 -6.71 -17.15
N CYS A 22 -1.15 -5.48 -16.62
CA CYS A 22 -2.20 -4.53 -16.97
C CYS A 22 -2.19 -4.18 -18.46
N ARG A 23 -1.01 -3.98 -19.06
CA ARG A 23 -0.88 -3.69 -20.51
C ARG A 23 -1.26 -4.90 -21.36
N SER A 24 -0.84 -6.10 -20.97
CA SER A 24 -1.19 -7.35 -21.67
C SER A 24 -2.69 -7.56 -21.71
N SER A 25 -3.41 -7.20 -20.63
CA SER A 25 -4.88 -7.32 -20.57
C SER A 25 -5.62 -6.52 -21.66
N LEU A 26 -4.97 -5.51 -22.25
CA LEU A 26 -5.54 -4.67 -23.31
C LEU A 26 -5.42 -5.27 -24.71
N VAL A 27 -4.69 -6.38 -24.87
CA VAL A 27 -4.35 -6.95 -26.17
C VAL A 27 -5.55 -7.70 -26.78
N SER A 28 -6.28 -8.48 -25.97
CA SER A 28 -7.50 -9.20 -26.37
C SER A 28 -8.29 -9.63 -25.14
N SER A 29 -9.58 -9.96 -25.31
CA SER A 29 -10.44 -10.46 -24.21
C SER A 29 -9.96 -11.78 -23.61
N ILE A 30 -9.37 -12.66 -24.42
CA ILE A 30 -8.79 -13.93 -23.97
C ILE A 30 -7.60 -13.65 -23.05
N VAL A 31 -6.68 -12.78 -23.49
CA VAL A 31 -5.51 -12.37 -22.71
C VAL A 31 -5.93 -11.63 -21.45
N GLN A 32 -6.97 -10.79 -21.51
CA GLN A 32 -7.55 -10.14 -20.34
C GLN A 32 -7.98 -11.14 -19.28
N SER A 33 -8.67 -12.21 -19.69
CA SER A 33 -9.14 -13.26 -18.78
C SER A 33 -8.00 -14.07 -18.17
N MET A 34 -6.88 -14.23 -18.88
CA MET A 34 -5.64 -14.83 -18.36
C MET A 34 -4.92 -13.89 -17.38
N ALA A 35 -4.83 -12.59 -17.72
CA ALA A 35 -4.18 -11.57 -16.90
C ALA A 35 -4.92 -11.25 -15.61
N ASP A 36 -6.24 -11.45 -15.59
CA ASP A 36 -7.09 -11.24 -14.42
C ASP A 36 -7.25 -12.50 -13.56
N SER A 37 -6.55 -13.58 -13.92
CA SER A 37 -6.55 -14.84 -13.16
C SER A 37 -5.92 -14.66 -11.78
N ASP A 38 -6.55 -15.25 -10.76
CA ASP A 38 -6.02 -15.24 -9.39
C ASP A 38 -4.63 -15.87 -9.28
N ALA A 39 -4.27 -16.81 -10.16
CA ALA A 39 -2.93 -17.42 -10.18
C ALA A 39 -1.83 -16.39 -10.48
N VAL A 40 -2.12 -15.41 -11.35
CA VAL A 40 -1.21 -14.30 -11.68
C VAL A 40 -1.09 -13.36 -10.48
N TRP A 41 -2.23 -12.93 -9.92
CA TRP A 41 -2.27 -11.94 -8.84
C TRP A 41 -1.78 -12.48 -7.49
N GLU A 42 -1.82 -13.79 -7.27
CA GLU A 42 -1.23 -14.45 -6.11
C GLU A 42 0.27 -14.21 -5.97
N LYS A 43 1.02 -14.15 -7.08
CA LYS A 43 2.47 -13.88 -7.04
C LYS A 43 2.81 -12.44 -6.67
N PHE A 44 1.91 -11.50 -6.95
CA PHE A 44 2.09 -10.08 -6.60
C PHE A 44 1.65 -9.76 -5.18
N LEU A 45 0.90 -10.66 -4.54
CA LEU A 45 0.46 -10.49 -3.15
C LEU A 45 1.54 -11.00 -2.19
N PRO A 46 1.70 -10.35 -1.02
CA PRO A 46 2.53 -10.90 0.04
C PRO A 46 2.03 -12.27 0.49
N LEU A 47 2.96 -13.17 0.86
CA LEU A 47 2.63 -14.51 1.33
C LEU A 47 1.66 -14.48 2.53
N ASN A 48 1.79 -13.48 3.40
CA ASN A 48 0.92 -13.26 4.56
C ASN A 48 -0.25 -12.30 4.30
N HIS A 49 -0.72 -12.18 3.05
CA HIS A 49 -1.83 -11.28 2.71
C HIS A 49 -3.10 -11.56 3.54
N GLN A 50 -3.37 -12.83 3.90
CA GLN A 50 -4.51 -13.17 4.75
C GLN A 50 -4.40 -12.59 6.17
N GLU A 51 -3.22 -12.69 6.78
CA GLU A 51 -2.93 -12.09 8.09
C GLU A 51 -2.99 -10.56 8.03
N ILE A 52 -2.49 -9.98 6.94
CA ILE A 52 -2.60 -8.54 6.69
C ILE A 52 -4.07 -8.12 6.63
N VAL A 53 -4.90 -8.86 5.89
CA VAL A 53 -6.32 -8.56 5.76
C VAL A 53 -7.06 -8.65 7.09
N SER A 54 -6.74 -9.66 7.93
CA SER A 54 -7.36 -9.79 9.26
C SER A 54 -6.99 -8.65 10.22
N ARG A 55 -5.87 -7.95 9.97
CA ARG A 55 -5.40 -6.83 10.79
C ARG A 55 -5.89 -5.47 10.32
N LEU A 56 -6.63 -5.42 9.21
CA LEU A 56 -7.18 -4.16 8.69
C LEU A 56 -8.26 -3.60 9.60
N VAL A 57 -8.39 -2.28 9.57
CA VAL A 57 -9.44 -1.55 10.28
C VAL A 57 -10.19 -0.69 9.26
N PRO A 58 -11.48 -0.99 8.96
CA PRO A 58 -12.28 -2.12 9.45
C PRO A 58 -11.80 -3.49 8.89
N PRO A 59 -12.09 -4.60 9.61
CA PRO A 59 -11.54 -5.95 9.32
C PRO A 59 -12.13 -6.64 8.08
N SER A 60 -12.95 -5.96 7.28
CA SER A 60 -13.62 -6.54 6.12
C SER A 60 -13.17 -5.88 4.83
N LEU A 61 -12.23 -6.51 4.12
CA LEU A 61 -12.08 -6.31 2.68
C LEU A 61 -12.85 -7.42 1.96
N LEU A 62 -14.09 -7.14 1.58
CA LEU A 62 -14.82 -8.00 0.65
C LEU A 62 -14.16 -7.85 -0.72
N CYS A 63 -13.41 -8.87 -1.15
CA CYS A 63 -12.76 -8.91 -2.46
C CYS A 63 -13.23 -10.16 -3.19
N SER A 64 -13.65 -9.98 -4.45
CA SER A 64 -14.08 -11.07 -5.33
C SER A 64 -12.90 -11.78 -6.01
N SER A 65 -11.75 -11.11 -6.13
CA SER A 65 -10.53 -11.61 -6.78
C SER A 65 -9.27 -11.13 -6.06
N LYS A 66 -8.14 -11.83 -6.26
CA LYS A 66 -6.82 -11.43 -5.77
C LYS A 66 -6.36 -10.11 -6.42
N LYS A 67 -6.76 -9.85 -7.67
CA LYS A 67 -6.58 -8.56 -8.34
C LYS A 67 -7.24 -7.42 -7.56
N GLU A 68 -8.51 -7.60 -7.19
CA GLU A 68 -9.25 -6.59 -6.42
C GLU A 68 -8.60 -6.35 -5.05
N LEU A 69 -8.13 -7.42 -4.39
CA LEU A 69 -7.39 -7.32 -3.15
C LEU A 69 -6.10 -6.50 -3.32
N PHE A 70 -5.29 -6.79 -4.34
CA PHE A 70 -4.07 -6.05 -4.65
C PHE A 70 -4.34 -4.56 -4.86
N VAL A 71 -5.35 -4.22 -5.68
CA VAL A 71 -5.74 -2.83 -5.96
C VAL A 71 -6.21 -2.11 -4.69
N LYS A 72 -6.94 -2.79 -3.81
CA LYS A 72 -7.39 -2.22 -2.52
C LYS A 72 -6.24 -2.01 -1.54
N LEU A 73 -5.23 -2.88 -1.54
CA LEU A 73 -4.02 -2.77 -0.72
C LEU A 73 -3.01 -1.76 -1.29
N CYS A 74 -3.05 -1.42 -2.57
CA CYS A 74 -2.24 -0.34 -3.14
C CYS A 74 -2.60 1.04 -2.57
N LYS A 75 -3.81 1.20 -2.01
CA LYS A 75 -4.22 2.41 -1.27
C LYS A 75 -3.87 2.23 0.20
N PRO A 76 -3.22 3.19 0.87
CA PRO A 76 -2.92 3.10 2.29
C PRO A 76 -4.15 2.78 3.14
N ARG A 77 -4.12 1.64 3.86
CA ARG A 77 -5.19 1.17 4.74
C ARG A 77 -4.74 1.15 6.20
N PRO A 78 -5.59 1.52 7.16
CA PRO A 78 -5.23 1.40 8.56
C PRO A 78 -5.14 -0.07 8.98
N ILE A 79 -4.10 -0.42 9.74
CA ILE A 79 -3.95 -1.71 10.43
C ILE A 79 -3.68 -1.46 11.92
N ASP A 80 -3.81 -2.49 12.76
CA ASP A 80 -3.47 -2.45 14.19
C ASP A 80 -4.10 -1.24 14.92
N ASP A 81 -5.44 -1.18 14.95
CA ASP A 81 -6.25 -0.09 15.53
C ASP A 81 -6.02 1.30 14.92
N GLY A 82 -5.53 1.33 13.68
CA GLY A 82 -5.30 2.56 12.92
C GLY A 82 -4.03 3.31 13.31
N ASN A 83 -3.16 2.69 14.11
CA ASN A 83 -1.90 3.29 14.51
C ASN A 83 -0.81 3.19 13.42
N LYS A 84 -0.98 2.25 12.50
CA LYS A 84 -0.16 2.06 11.31
C LYS A 84 -1.05 2.10 10.08
N MET A 85 -0.47 2.47 8.94
CA MET A 85 -1.09 2.26 7.65
C MET A 85 -0.22 1.31 6.82
N LEU A 86 -0.86 0.45 6.06
CA LEU A 86 -0.23 -0.48 5.15
C LEU A 86 -0.63 -0.15 3.72
N SER A 87 0.33 -0.17 2.82
CA SER A 87 0.08 -0.11 1.38
C SER A 87 1.04 -1.03 0.63
N ILE A 88 0.66 -1.48 -0.55
CA ILE A 88 1.55 -2.19 -1.46
C ILE A 88 2.07 -1.23 -2.53
N GLU A 89 3.37 -1.28 -2.80
CA GLU A 89 3.97 -0.59 -3.93
C GLU A 89 3.53 -1.24 -5.24
N LYS A 90 2.88 -0.47 -6.11
CA LYS A 90 2.28 -0.97 -7.36
C LYS A 90 3.28 -1.71 -8.25
N THR A 91 4.49 -1.17 -8.39
CA THR A 91 5.53 -1.68 -9.30
C THR A 91 6.15 -2.97 -8.82
N THR A 92 6.49 -3.04 -7.53
CA THR A 92 7.29 -4.13 -6.96
C THR A 92 6.46 -5.16 -6.21
N GLY A 93 5.20 -4.86 -5.88
CA GLY A 93 4.37 -5.71 -5.00
C GLY A 93 4.83 -5.70 -3.54
N LYS A 94 5.83 -4.89 -3.17
CA LYS A 94 6.38 -4.87 -1.82
C LYS A 94 5.48 -4.11 -0.86
N ILE A 95 5.45 -4.56 0.38
CA ILE A 95 4.68 -3.91 1.45
C ILE A 95 5.44 -2.66 1.92
N CYS A 96 4.72 -1.56 2.02
CA CYS A 96 5.14 -0.33 2.67
C CYS A 96 4.31 -0.13 3.94
N TYR A 97 4.99 0.10 5.06
CA TYR A 97 4.36 0.48 6.32
C TYR A 97 4.55 1.96 6.56
N LEU A 98 3.49 2.57 7.06
CA LEU A 98 3.42 3.96 7.44
C LEU A 98 3.08 4.00 8.93
N LEU A 99 4.09 4.20 9.77
CA LEU A 99 3.97 4.12 11.22
C LEU A 99 3.74 5.51 11.79
N SER A 100 2.77 5.66 12.70
CA SER A 100 2.67 6.93 13.42
C SER A 100 3.95 7.19 14.19
N ALA A 101 4.40 8.44 14.23
CA ALA A 101 5.63 8.79 14.92
C ALA A 101 5.57 8.44 16.43
N ARG A 102 4.35 8.37 17.01
CA ARG A 102 4.13 7.93 18.40
C ARG A 102 4.34 6.43 18.62
N GLN A 103 4.21 5.62 17.59
CA GLN A 103 4.50 4.19 17.66
C GLN A 103 5.97 3.86 17.42
N LEU A 104 6.76 4.81 16.94
CA LEU A 104 8.19 4.60 16.80
C LEU A 104 8.84 4.69 18.17
N SER A 105 9.44 3.58 18.61
CA SER A 105 10.32 3.57 19.77
C SER A 105 11.67 4.17 19.38
N ILE A 106 11.72 5.50 19.25
CA ILE A 106 12.95 6.22 19.00
C ILE A 106 13.70 6.35 20.33
N THR A 107 14.98 5.97 20.36
CA THR A 107 15.84 6.20 21.53
C THR A 107 15.79 7.69 21.90
N TRP A 108 15.52 7.99 23.17
CA TRP A 108 15.31 9.36 23.68
C TRP A 108 14.04 10.08 23.19
N GLY A 109 13.13 9.40 22.47
CA GLY A 109 11.85 9.98 21.99
C GLY A 109 10.92 10.49 23.09
N ASN A 110 11.05 9.95 24.31
CA ASN A 110 10.32 10.38 25.49
C ASN A 110 11.03 11.49 26.29
N SER A 111 12.29 11.78 25.98
CA SER A 111 13.03 12.82 26.66
C SER A 111 12.76 14.16 25.98
N SER A 112 12.12 15.07 26.71
CA SER A 112 11.84 16.43 26.24
C SER A 112 13.10 17.24 25.91
N MET A 113 14.27 16.80 26.39
CA MET A 113 15.55 17.40 26.02
C MET A 113 15.94 17.13 24.56
N TYR A 114 15.55 15.99 24.00
CA TYR A 114 15.96 15.56 22.66
C TYR A 114 14.82 15.57 21.64
N TRP A 115 13.57 15.40 22.08
CA TRP A 115 12.40 15.36 21.21
C TRP A 115 11.30 16.29 21.73
N SER A 116 10.72 17.10 20.83
CA SER A 116 9.52 17.88 21.15
C SER A 116 8.49 17.76 20.04
N TRP A 117 7.25 17.46 20.41
CA TRP A 117 6.12 17.45 19.48
C TRP A 117 5.68 18.89 19.20
N LYS A 118 5.86 19.35 17.96
CA LYS A 118 5.38 20.68 17.56
C LYS A 118 3.93 20.59 17.10
N PRO A 119 3.00 21.37 17.67
CA PRO A 119 1.64 21.44 17.14
C PRO A 119 1.66 22.12 15.78
N ILE A 120 1.23 21.41 14.74
CA ILE A 120 1.05 22.01 13.41
C ILE A 120 -0.26 22.81 13.44
N LYS A 121 -0.15 24.13 13.39
CA LYS A 121 -1.32 25.02 13.23
C LYS A 121 -1.77 24.98 11.77
N GLY A 122 -2.82 24.21 11.46
CA GLY A 122 -3.50 24.28 10.17
C GLY A 122 -4.60 25.35 10.16
N PRO A 123 -5.00 25.88 8.99
CA PRO A 123 -5.98 26.98 8.85
C PRO A 123 -7.44 26.57 9.12
N ARG A 124 -7.68 25.46 9.83
CA ARG A 124 -9.02 25.06 10.29
C ARG A 124 -8.90 24.57 11.73
N SER A 125 -9.48 25.34 12.63
CA SER A 125 -9.58 25.17 14.09
C SER A 125 -10.42 23.96 14.52
N ARG A 126 -10.16 22.78 13.95
CA ARG A 126 -10.43 21.51 14.60
C ARG A 126 -9.08 20.96 15.03
N GLN A 127 -8.86 20.81 16.34
CA GLN A 127 -7.78 19.99 16.89
C GLN A 127 -7.88 18.58 16.31
N ARG A 128 -7.30 18.40 15.13
CA ARG A 128 -7.02 17.11 14.53
C ARG A 128 -5.53 16.94 14.68
N GLN A 129 -5.13 16.01 15.53
CA GLN A 129 -3.76 15.53 15.60
C GLN A 129 -3.41 15.07 14.18
N LYS A 130 -2.65 15.89 13.45
CA LYS A 130 -2.00 15.42 12.23
C LYS A 130 -0.96 14.42 12.73
N ASN A 131 -1.26 13.15 12.56
CA ASN A 131 -0.29 12.10 12.85
C ASN A 131 0.80 12.23 11.80
N LEU A 132 2.01 12.59 12.23
CA LEU A 132 3.20 12.42 11.42
C LEU A 132 3.39 10.92 11.24
N PHE A 133 3.60 10.47 10.01
CA PHE A 133 3.91 9.10 9.77
C PHE A 133 5.27 8.96 9.09
N ILE A 134 5.99 7.90 9.43
CA ILE A 134 7.24 7.53 8.77
C ILE A 134 6.97 6.29 7.91
N ALA A 135 7.24 6.43 6.62
CA ALA A 135 7.16 5.36 5.63
C ALA A 135 8.50 4.63 5.57
N PHE A 136 8.45 3.29 5.62
CA PHE A 136 9.61 2.43 5.42
C PHE A 136 9.37 1.57 4.17
N SER A 137 10.27 1.66 3.18
CA SER A 137 10.30 0.76 2.02
C SER A 137 11.74 0.59 1.51
N ASN A 138 12.25 -0.66 1.49
CA ASN A 138 13.55 -1.09 0.95
C ASN A 138 14.69 -0.08 1.09
N HIS A 139 15.25 0.03 2.31
CA HIS A 139 16.34 0.94 2.68
C HIS A 139 16.06 2.43 2.53
N ARG A 140 14.86 2.84 2.10
CA ARG A 140 14.44 4.24 2.07
C ARG A 140 13.44 4.49 3.19
N THR A 141 13.72 5.53 3.96
CA THR A 141 12.82 6.11 4.95
C THR A 141 12.30 7.41 4.38
N VAL A 142 10.98 7.57 4.28
CA VAL A 142 10.35 8.82 3.82
C VAL A 142 9.38 9.29 4.89
N VAL A 143 9.45 10.56 5.27
CA VAL A 143 8.50 11.16 6.20
C VAL A 143 7.28 11.63 5.41
N VAL A 144 6.08 11.18 5.79
CA VAL A 144 4.83 11.55 5.12
C VAL A 144 3.88 12.17 6.13
N GLU A 145 3.45 13.41 5.87
CA GLU A 145 2.38 14.04 6.63
C GLU A 145 1.01 13.61 6.08
N LYS A 146 0.13 13.12 6.96
CA LYS A 146 -1.26 12.87 6.58
C LYS A 146 -2.04 14.19 6.59
N GLY A 147 -2.15 14.82 5.43
CA GLY A 147 -3.17 15.85 5.16
C GLY A 147 -4.55 15.20 5.05
N ALA A 148 -5.55 15.78 5.71
CA ALA A 148 -6.94 15.41 5.45
C ALA A 148 -7.29 15.78 4.00
N GLU A 149 -7.94 14.86 3.29
CA GLU A 149 -8.39 14.98 1.91
C GLU A 149 -8.86 16.39 1.54
N SER A 150 -8.05 17.08 0.72
CA SER A 150 -8.51 18.08 -0.27
C SER A 150 -7.33 18.45 -1.17
N ASN A 151 -7.39 17.99 -2.41
CA ASN A 151 -6.63 18.39 -3.58
C ASN A 151 -5.09 18.29 -3.57
N ALA A 152 -4.60 17.87 -4.73
CA ALA A 152 -3.22 17.84 -5.13
C ALA A 152 -2.49 19.14 -4.76
N GLU A 153 -1.36 19.03 -4.05
CA GLU A 153 -0.11 19.76 -4.30
C GLU A 153 0.89 19.51 -3.16
N GLY A 154 2.15 19.26 -3.54
CA GLY A 154 3.31 19.51 -2.67
C GLY A 154 3.73 18.40 -1.71
N VAL A 155 4.50 17.42 -2.19
CA VAL A 155 5.50 16.74 -1.33
C VAL A 155 6.77 17.60 -1.35
N GLY A 156 6.97 18.41 -0.31
CA GLY A 156 8.25 19.06 -0.04
C GLY A 156 9.13 18.13 0.79
N ILE A 157 10.25 17.68 0.22
CA ILE A 157 11.33 17.02 0.96
C ILE A 157 12.23 18.13 1.50
N ARG A 158 12.51 18.12 2.81
CA ARG A 158 13.62 18.86 3.40
C ARG A 158 14.70 17.88 3.83
#